data_AF-A0A961ALR4-F1
#
_entry.id   AF-A0A961ALR4-F1
#
_cell.length_a   1.000
_cell.length_b   1.000
_cell.length_c   1.000
_cell.angle_alpha   90.00
_cell.angle_beta   90.00
_cell.angle_gamma   90.00
#
_symmetry.space_group_name_H-M   'P 1'
#
loop_
_entity.id
_entity.type
_entity.pdbx_description
1 polymer ?
#
loop_
_entity_poly.entity_id
_entity_poly.type
_entity_poly.pdbx_seq_one_letter_code
_entity_poly.pdbx_strand_id
1 'polypeptide(L)'
;QGDTQWVYPILDPSALETFGTESRVQGVQILSAVPGTYANQPVPMPAQWLYVLSDGSVAAPQSVLNGGTSIRLDSSLFPTGAKTRDATHIVGRIAFWTDDESCKINLNTAGEPVPWTPPHTASQRDVWAADSQPARREWHRQPGHPAYTAASPVLRSFGETSPASLLQPQPEPLSDTDNFRQSFKDYISATLDLLPLELGRDTGSAHGTALLDDTSAPIRPVRRRLLHHLDELLFDDGSNSADGRATNGSQTVGGYSVTERDVRRARFFATTHSSAPETNPFNQPKISLWPVQANASERNAFDQKMRLAASIGGPISNRRHYGITRSASWSSRASPGSALSDVADLANHADNTALFHWLRSQSNGSAGFGPIPGFGGTFEGKYGLENTESLVLSFFDLLRWQRNSSQHDSDLPPAFDFLPPAWAGGSSTPGAGMVAPLKWANPSGAFPGITASPSNLRGPGRVPIVREAALVFAAVDAQQANGSIKNENDPDFADVTTKVRCFLVLEFFNPSPSGTSWTPDLEVTLAGINGGVKAERFLDGPVVVQELIIPLTVDGTTGNFGSTGVGVAGDPKLLNNLTFEPSLPPAGGLLPWGGNRSAWTGLAAP
;
A
#
# COMPACT_ATOMS: atom_id res chain seq x y z
N GLN A 1 -30.53 -38.60 -30.40
CA GLN A 1 -30.72 -38.70 -28.94
C GLN A 1 -30.33 -37.36 -28.36
N GLY A 2 -31.26 -36.65 -27.71
CA GLY A 2 -30.94 -35.37 -27.08
C GLY A 2 -30.01 -35.62 -25.90
N ASP A 3 -28.83 -35.01 -25.92
CA ASP A 3 -27.86 -35.09 -24.84
C ASP A 3 -28.52 -34.52 -23.57
N THR A 4 -28.80 -35.39 -22.60
CA THR A 4 -29.31 -34.96 -21.30
C THR A 4 -28.12 -34.44 -20.51
N GLN A 5 -27.95 -33.11 -20.49
CA GLN A 5 -26.88 -32.48 -19.73
C GLN A 5 -27.36 -32.15 -18.31
N TRP A 6 -26.56 -32.56 -17.32
CA TRP A 6 -26.76 -32.17 -15.93
C TRP A 6 -26.41 -30.69 -15.75
N VAL A 7 -27.31 -29.93 -15.17
CA VAL A 7 -27.08 -28.52 -14.81
C VAL A 7 -26.89 -28.44 -13.30
N TYR A 8 -25.72 -27.96 -12.88
CA TYR A 8 -25.41 -27.76 -11.47
C TYR A 8 -25.76 -26.32 -11.08
N PRO A 9 -26.64 -26.11 -10.08
CA PRO A 9 -27.15 -24.77 -9.76
C PRO A 9 -26.13 -23.84 -9.10
N ILE A 10 -25.04 -24.38 -8.55
CA ILE A 10 -24.05 -23.61 -7.77
C ILE A 10 -22.65 -23.78 -8.35
N LEU A 11 -22.05 -24.97 -8.18
CA LEU A 11 -20.70 -25.28 -8.66
C LEU A 11 -20.75 -26.39 -9.71
N ASP A 12 -20.28 -26.09 -10.92
CA ASP A 12 -20.07 -27.08 -11.97
C ASP A 12 -18.78 -27.90 -11.66
N PRO A 13 -18.88 -29.22 -11.48
CA PRO A 13 -17.73 -30.08 -11.20
C PRO A 13 -16.65 -30.05 -12.29
N SER A 14 -17.00 -29.66 -13.52
CA SER A 14 -16.02 -29.50 -14.59
C SER A 14 -15.07 -28.32 -14.37
N ALA A 15 -15.39 -27.39 -13.45
CA ALA A 15 -14.44 -26.38 -12.98
C ALA A 15 -13.30 -27.00 -12.16
N LEU A 16 -13.53 -28.17 -11.54
CA LEU A 16 -12.59 -28.89 -10.70
C LEU A 16 -11.76 -29.92 -11.47
N GLU A 17 -12.10 -30.20 -12.73
CA GLU A 17 -11.31 -31.07 -13.61
C GLU A 17 -9.85 -30.61 -13.65
N THR A 18 -8.93 -31.57 -13.66
CA THR A 18 -7.51 -31.28 -13.74
C THR A 18 -7.13 -30.63 -15.07
N PHE A 19 -6.46 -29.50 -14.98
CA PHE A 19 -5.76 -28.77 -16.02
C PHE A 19 -4.25 -28.88 -15.76
N GLY A 20 -3.59 -29.87 -16.37
CA GLY A 20 -2.21 -30.22 -16.02
C GLY A 20 -2.14 -30.78 -14.60
N THR A 21 -1.38 -30.12 -13.71
CA THR A 21 -1.25 -30.46 -12.29
C THR A 21 -2.21 -29.71 -11.37
N GLU A 22 -2.97 -28.74 -11.90
CA GLU A 22 -3.88 -27.88 -11.14
C GLU A 22 -5.34 -28.15 -11.53
N SER A 23 -6.29 -27.56 -10.81
CA SER A 23 -7.68 -27.50 -11.26
C SER A 23 -7.84 -26.49 -12.40
N ARG A 24 -8.84 -26.68 -13.28
CA ARG A 24 -9.19 -25.73 -14.35
C ARG A 24 -9.43 -24.32 -13.82
N VAL A 25 -10.09 -24.17 -12.67
CA VAL A 25 -10.14 -22.91 -11.92
C VAL A 25 -9.04 -22.92 -10.87
N GLN A 26 -8.16 -21.92 -10.89
CA GLN A 26 -7.00 -21.89 -10.01
C GLN A 26 -7.38 -21.58 -8.56
N GLY A 27 -6.66 -22.17 -7.61
CA GLY A 27 -6.82 -21.90 -6.18
C GLY A 27 -8.02 -22.60 -5.54
N VAL A 28 -8.70 -23.48 -6.27
CA VAL A 28 -9.87 -24.23 -5.79
C VAL A 28 -9.50 -25.67 -5.52
N GLN A 29 -9.89 -26.17 -4.36
CA GLN A 29 -9.74 -27.57 -3.98
C GLN A 29 -10.87 -28.00 -3.06
N ILE A 30 -11.29 -29.25 -3.20
CA ILE A 30 -12.18 -29.91 -2.24
C ILE A 30 -11.28 -30.65 -1.22
N LEU A 31 -11.17 -30.11 -0.02
CA LEU A 31 -10.24 -30.60 1.02
C LEU A 31 -10.66 -31.92 1.66
N SER A 32 -11.95 -32.31 1.56
CA SER A 32 -12.47 -33.55 2.14
C SER A 32 -13.66 -34.07 1.36
N ALA A 33 -13.94 -35.37 1.46
CA ALA A 33 -15.14 -35.96 0.86
C ALA A 33 -16.37 -35.24 1.40
N VAL A 34 -17.04 -34.47 0.54
CA VAL A 34 -18.23 -33.73 0.90
C VAL A 34 -19.33 -34.75 1.28
N PRO A 35 -19.97 -34.63 2.46
CA PRO A 35 -21.04 -35.54 2.85
C PRO A 35 -22.14 -35.61 1.79
N GLY A 36 -22.46 -36.83 1.33
CA GLY A 36 -23.46 -37.05 0.28
C GLY A 36 -22.92 -37.11 -1.15
N THR A 37 -21.60 -37.17 -1.36
CA THR A 37 -21.01 -37.36 -2.70
C THR A 37 -21.36 -38.72 -3.28
N TYR A 38 -21.90 -38.73 -4.51
CA TYR A 38 -22.14 -39.91 -5.34
C TYR A 38 -21.73 -39.63 -6.79
N ALA A 39 -21.68 -40.65 -7.66
CA ALA A 39 -21.21 -40.49 -9.05
C ALA A 39 -22.01 -39.46 -9.87
N ASN A 40 -23.30 -39.28 -9.57
CA ASN A 40 -24.20 -38.29 -10.18
C ASN A 40 -24.27 -36.95 -9.43
N GLN A 41 -23.65 -36.87 -8.24
CA GLN A 41 -23.58 -35.68 -7.40
C GLN A 41 -22.15 -35.57 -6.82
N PRO A 42 -21.15 -35.27 -7.67
CA PRO A 42 -19.76 -35.26 -7.25
C PRO A 42 -19.48 -34.13 -6.23
N VAL A 43 -20.24 -33.03 -6.31
CA VAL A 43 -20.16 -31.88 -5.39
C VAL A 43 -21.54 -31.59 -4.78
N PRO A 44 -21.89 -32.25 -3.66
CA PRO A 44 -23.10 -31.96 -2.91
C PRO A 44 -23.13 -30.54 -2.36
N MET A 45 -24.31 -29.94 -2.30
CA MET A 45 -24.49 -28.63 -1.68
C MET A 45 -24.31 -28.72 -0.15
N PRO A 46 -23.53 -27.82 0.47
CA PRO A 46 -23.40 -27.74 1.93
C PRO A 46 -24.61 -27.01 2.55
N ALA A 47 -25.81 -27.51 2.29
CA ALA A 47 -27.03 -26.90 2.81
C ALA A 47 -27.16 -27.17 4.32
N GLN A 48 -27.49 -26.11 5.06
CA GLN A 48 -27.99 -26.21 6.41
C GLN A 48 -29.52 -26.22 6.40
N TRP A 49 -30.12 -26.83 7.41
CA TRP A 49 -31.57 -27.02 7.48
C TRP A 49 -32.16 -26.29 8.67
N LEU A 50 -33.18 -25.49 8.43
CA LEU A 50 -34.11 -24.99 9.43
C LEU A 50 -35.40 -25.81 9.37
N TYR A 51 -36.06 -25.97 10.52
CA TYR A 51 -37.25 -26.82 10.65
C TYR A 51 -38.44 -25.95 11.00
N VAL A 52 -39.48 -26.02 10.17
CA VAL A 52 -40.74 -25.30 10.40
C VAL A 52 -41.64 -26.18 11.24
N LEU A 53 -42.12 -25.65 12.36
CA LEU A 53 -42.99 -26.33 13.30
C LEU A 53 -44.47 -26.04 12.99
N SER A 54 -45.38 -26.90 13.45
CA SER A 54 -46.82 -26.81 13.17
C SER A 54 -47.49 -25.54 13.71
N ASP A 55 -46.83 -24.84 14.64
CA ASP A 55 -47.25 -23.54 15.18
C ASP A 55 -46.73 -22.34 14.36
N GLY A 56 -45.98 -22.59 13.28
CA GLY A 56 -45.40 -21.57 12.40
C GLY A 56 -44.02 -21.07 12.84
N SER A 57 -43.49 -21.54 13.97
CA SER A 57 -42.13 -21.19 14.42
C SER A 57 -41.06 -21.95 13.62
N VAL A 58 -39.82 -21.44 13.67
CA VAL A 58 -38.67 -22.03 12.98
C VAL A 58 -37.61 -22.43 14.01
N ALA A 59 -37.15 -23.67 13.95
CA ALA A 59 -36.14 -24.24 14.83
C ALA A 59 -34.83 -24.51 14.06
N ALA A 60 -33.71 -24.05 14.61
CA ALA A 60 -32.38 -24.39 14.15
C ALA A 60 -31.82 -25.59 14.96
N PRO A 61 -31.03 -26.49 14.33
CA PRO A 61 -30.32 -27.56 15.05
C PRO A 61 -29.39 -26.99 16.14
N GLN A 62 -29.44 -27.53 17.36
CA GLN A 62 -28.47 -27.22 18.42
C GLN A 62 -27.13 -27.92 18.17
N SER A 63 -27.18 -29.12 17.60
CA SER A 63 -25.98 -29.88 17.25
C SER A 63 -26.30 -30.88 16.14
N VAL A 64 -25.31 -31.11 15.28
CA VAL A 64 -25.32 -32.19 14.29
C VAL A 64 -24.65 -33.42 14.92
N LEU A 65 -25.28 -34.58 14.78
CA LEU A 65 -24.83 -35.84 15.36
C LEU A 65 -24.60 -36.88 14.25
N ASN A 66 -23.77 -37.90 14.55
CA ASN A 66 -23.53 -39.04 13.65
C ASN A 66 -23.12 -38.63 12.23
N GLY A 67 -22.15 -37.70 12.12
CA GLY A 67 -21.59 -37.29 10.83
C GLY A 67 -22.59 -36.63 9.87
N GLY A 68 -23.66 -36.00 10.38
CA GLY A 68 -24.65 -35.29 9.54
C GLY A 68 -25.96 -36.03 9.31
N THR A 69 -26.09 -37.27 9.78
CA THR A 69 -27.28 -38.11 9.55
C THR A 69 -28.42 -37.87 10.54
N SER A 70 -28.12 -37.22 11.67
CA SER A 70 -29.10 -36.90 12.71
C SER A 70 -28.82 -35.53 13.30
N ILE A 71 -29.86 -34.87 13.78
CA ILE A 71 -29.77 -33.57 14.43
C ILE A 71 -30.42 -33.60 15.80
N ARG A 72 -29.96 -32.72 16.68
CA ARG A 72 -30.62 -32.44 17.95
C ARG A 72 -31.30 -31.09 17.86
N LEU A 73 -32.61 -31.07 18.13
CA LEU A 73 -33.39 -29.86 18.31
C LEU A 73 -33.64 -29.64 19.81
N ASP A 74 -33.93 -28.39 20.17
CA ASP A 74 -34.31 -28.06 21.54
C ASP A 74 -35.60 -28.80 21.91
N SER A 75 -35.53 -29.67 22.92
CA SER A 75 -36.67 -30.44 23.41
C SER A 75 -37.75 -29.55 24.03
N SER A 76 -37.44 -28.33 24.45
CA SER A 76 -38.44 -27.37 24.95
C SER A 76 -39.49 -27.00 23.90
N LEU A 77 -39.12 -27.08 22.61
CA LEU A 77 -39.99 -26.82 21.47
C LEU A 77 -40.97 -27.99 21.19
N PHE A 78 -40.77 -29.14 21.83
CA PHE A 78 -41.56 -30.35 21.65
C PHE A 78 -42.12 -30.82 23.01
N PRO A 79 -43.29 -30.30 23.44
CA PRO A 79 -43.87 -30.65 24.73
C PRO A 79 -44.07 -32.16 24.87
N THR A 80 -43.56 -32.73 25.96
CA THR A 80 -43.59 -34.17 26.21
C THR A 80 -45.02 -34.62 26.52
N GLY A 81 -45.55 -35.59 25.78
CA GLY A 81 -46.85 -36.24 26.06
C GLY A 81 -47.93 -36.05 25.00
N ALA A 82 -47.74 -35.19 24.00
CA ALA A 82 -48.74 -34.98 22.96
C ALA A 82 -48.62 -36.01 21.82
N LYS A 83 -49.25 -37.18 22.00
CA LYS A 83 -49.60 -38.12 20.90
C LYS A 83 -50.94 -37.71 20.24
N THR A 84 -51.18 -36.42 20.10
CA THR A 84 -52.41 -35.88 19.51
C THR A 84 -52.03 -34.97 18.34
N ARG A 85 -52.99 -34.80 17.41
CA ARG A 85 -52.85 -34.03 16.17
C ARG A 85 -52.46 -32.55 16.40
N ASP A 86 -52.52 -32.09 17.65
CA ASP A 86 -52.27 -30.71 18.11
C ASP A 86 -50.88 -30.51 18.75
N ALA A 87 -50.03 -31.55 18.80
CA ALA A 87 -48.66 -31.43 19.28
C ALA A 87 -47.81 -30.58 18.33
N THR A 88 -46.94 -29.71 18.86
CA THR A 88 -45.92 -29.05 18.04
C THR A 88 -45.04 -30.11 17.38
N HIS A 89 -45.09 -30.21 16.06
CA HIS A 89 -44.32 -31.17 15.27
C HIS A 89 -43.73 -30.50 14.04
N ILE A 90 -42.70 -31.11 13.46
CA ILE A 90 -42.06 -30.60 12.24
C ILE A 90 -43.02 -30.79 11.07
N VAL A 91 -43.42 -29.69 10.42
CA VAL A 91 -44.30 -29.69 9.24
C VAL A 91 -43.54 -29.34 7.95
N GLY A 92 -42.34 -28.78 8.06
CA GLY A 92 -41.53 -28.39 6.92
C GLY A 92 -40.05 -28.27 7.24
N ARG A 93 -39.25 -28.17 6.19
CA ARG A 93 -37.81 -27.91 6.27
C ARG A 93 -37.43 -26.85 5.24
N ILE A 94 -36.60 -25.91 5.64
CA ILE A 94 -36.03 -24.87 4.78
C ILE A 94 -34.53 -25.17 4.68
N ALA A 95 -34.06 -25.49 3.49
CA ALA A 95 -32.64 -25.51 3.21
C ALA A 95 -32.15 -24.08 3.00
N PHE A 96 -31.07 -23.71 3.66
CA PHE A 96 -30.36 -22.48 3.39
C PHE A 96 -28.88 -22.76 3.23
N TRP A 97 -28.22 -21.92 2.46
CA TRP A 97 -26.79 -21.88 2.30
C TRP A 97 -26.40 -20.41 2.16
N THR A 98 -25.17 -20.10 2.54
CA THR A 98 -24.64 -18.76 2.39
C THR A 98 -23.51 -18.81 1.38
N ASP A 99 -23.67 -18.05 0.30
CA ASP A 99 -22.57 -17.69 -0.57
C ASP A 99 -21.86 -16.47 0.00
N ASP A 100 -20.55 -16.45 -0.08
CA ASP A 100 -19.80 -15.22 0.18
C ASP A 100 -19.51 -14.51 -1.15
N GLU A 101 -20.46 -13.65 -1.56
CA GLU A 101 -20.30 -12.81 -2.76
C GLU A 101 -19.05 -11.91 -2.67
N SER A 102 -18.51 -11.65 -1.47
CA SER A 102 -17.28 -10.86 -1.31
C SER A 102 -16.02 -11.60 -1.73
N CYS A 103 -16.10 -12.93 -1.88
CA CYS A 103 -15.00 -13.79 -2.32
C CYS A 103 -15.04 -14.10 -3.83
N LYS A 104 -16.02 -13.57 -4.57
CA LYS A 104 -16.13 -13.74 -6.02
C LYS A 104 -15.41 -12.63 -6.77
N ILE A 105 -14.86 -12.98 -7.92
CA ILE A 105 -14.20 -12.02 -8.81
C ILE A 105 -15.26 -11.23 -9.57
N ASN A 106 -15.32 -9.90 -9.36
CA ASN A 106 -16.24 -9.05 -10.10
C ASN A 106 -15.71 -8.73 -11.50
N LEU A 107 -16.28 -9.34 -12.54
CA LEU A 107 -15.84 -9.19 -13.93
C LEU A 107 -16.06 -7.79 -14.51
N ASN A 108 -16.92 -6.97 -13.90
CA ASN A 108 -17.11 -5.57 -14.34
C ASN A 108 -15.96 -4.65 -13.88
N THR A 109 -15.16 -5.09 -12.92
CA THR A 109 -14.11 -4.28 -12.30
C THR A 109 -12.74 -4.92 -12.32
N ALA A 110 -12.67 -6.25 -12.25
CA ALA A 110 -11.45 -7.04 -12.35
C ALA A 110 -10.90 -6.96 -13.78
N GLY A 111 -9.59 -7.11 -13.92
CA GLY A 111 -8.88 -7.11 -15.20
C GLY A 111 -7.87 -8.26 -15.22
N GLU A 112 -6.74 -8.05 -15.88
CA GLU A 112 -5.59 -8.93 -15.75
C GLU A 112 -4.39 -8.07 -15.39
N PRO A 113 -3.79 -8.22 -14.18
CA PRO A 113 -2.76 -7.32 -13.73
C PRO A 113 -1.46 -7.52 -14.50
N VAL A 114 -0.83 -6.41 -14.86
CA VAL A 114 0.59 -6.37 -15.22
C VAL A 114 1.28 -5.39 -14.26
N PRO A 115 1.76 -5.89 -13.10
CA PRO A 115 2.25 -5.05 -12.03
C PRO A 115 3.28 -4.02 -12.50
N TRP A 116 3.06 -2.76 -12.15
CA TRP A 116 4.12 -1.77 -12.25
C TRP A 116 4.38 -1.15 -10.87
N THR A 117 5.66 -1.05 -10.54
CA THR A 117 6.14 -0.30 -9.39
C THR A 117 7.18 0.70 -9.87
N PRO A 118 7.29 1.88 -9.23
CA PRO A 118 8.41 2.76 -9.48
C PRO A 118 9.73 1.99 -9.33
N PRO A 119 10.65 2.08 -10.30
CA PRO A 119 11.95 1.44 -10.20
C PRO A 119 12.79 2.12 -9.11
N HIS A 120 13.52 1.32 -8.34
CA HIS A 120 14.33 1.80 -7.22
C HIS A 120 15.82 1.44 -7.34
N THR A 121 16.14 0.50 -8.23
CA THR A 121 17.47 -0.05 -8.47
C THR A 121 17.82 0.00 -9.95
N ALA A 122 19.07 -0.29 -10.30
CA ALA A 122 19.52 -0.43 -11.69
C ALA A 122 19.43 -1.90 -12.18
N SER A 123 18.57 -2.73 -11.56
CA SER A 123 18.37 -4.10 -12.03
C SER A 123 17.71 -4.11 -13.42
N GLN A 124 17.96 -5.14 -14.24
CA GLN A 124 17.37 -5.25 -15.58
C GLN A 124 15.83 -5.10 -15.55
N ARG A 125 15.17 -5.63 -14.51
CA ARG A 125 13.73 -5.51 -14.33
C ARG A 125 13.30 -4.08 -14.00
N ASP A 126 14.04 -3.38 -13.15
CA ASP A 126 13.74 -1.99 -12.80
C ASP A 126 13.99 -1.06 -13.99
N VAL A 127 15.04 -1.30 -14.79
CA VAL A 127 15.26 -0.57 -16.05
C VAL A 127 14.07 -0.79 -16.99
N TRP A 128 13.63 -2.03 -17.18
CA TRP A 128 12.46 -2.32 -18.01
C TRP A 128 11.18 -1.67 -17.49
N ALA A 129 10.95 -1.66 -16.17
CA ALA A 129 9.82 -0.95 -15.56
C ALA A 129 9.93 0.57 -15.74
N ALA A 130 11.14 1.14 -15.72
CA ALA A 130 11.37 2.57 -15.98
C ALA A 130 10.99 2.96 -17.41
N ASP A 131 11.23 2.06 -18.35
CA ASP A 131 11.06 2.21 -19.79
C ASP A 131 9.61 1.94 -20.24
N SER A 132 8.93 1.01 -19.56
CA SER A 132 7.55 0.61 -19.81
C SER A 132 6.60 1.12 -18.71
N GLN A 133 6.62 2.42 -18.43
CA GLN A 133 5.71 3.00 -17.42
C GLN A 133 4.24 2.82 -17.84
N PRO A 134 3.26 2.77 -16.92
CA PRO A 134 1.86 2.68 -17.30
C PRO A 134 1.42 3.96 -17.99
N ALA A 135 0.78 3.82 -19.14
CA ALA A 135 0.23 4.96 -19.86
C ALA A 135 -0.96 5.57 -19.11
N ARG A 136 -1.36 6.77 -19.50
CA ARG A 136 -2.60 7.38 -19.00
C ARG A 136 -3.76 6.43 -19.24
N ARG A 137 -4.57 6.18 -18.20
CA ARG A 137 -5.72 5.24 -18.21
C ARG A 137 -5.36 3.76 -18.32
N GLU A 138 -4.10 3.39 -18.07
CA GLU A 138 -3.69 1.99 -18.01
C GLU A 138 -3.85 1.41 -16.60
N TRP A 139 -5.09 1.37 -16.12
CA TRP A 139 -5.36 1.16 -14.69
C TRP A 139 -5.02 -0.24 -14.17
N HIS A 140 -5.05 -1.27 -15.03
CA HIS A 140 -4.70 -2.65 -14.66
C HIS A 140 -3.24 -2.83 -14.21
N ARG A 141 -2.37 -1.87 -14.53
CA ARG A 141 -0.95 -1.88 -14.11
C ARG A 141 -0.71 -1.14 -12.80
N GLN A 142 -1.70 -0.37 -12.34
CA GLN A 142 -1.59 0.47 -11.15
C GLN A 142 -2.07 -0.29 -9.92
N PRO A 143 -1.19 -0.55 -8.93
CA PRO A 143 -1.58 -1.23 -7.71
C PRO A 143 -2.73 -0.51 -6.99
N GLY A 144 -3.70 -1.29 -6.52
CA GLY A 144 -4.85 -0.79 -5.77
C GLY A 144 -6.05 -0.36 -6.63
N HIS A 145 -5.94 -0.32 -7.96
CA HIS A 145 -7.13 -0.21 -8.81
C HIS A 145 -7.87 -1.55 -8.86
N PRO A 146 -9.22 -1.61 -8.86
CA PRO A 146 -9.94 -2.89 -8.95
C PRO A 146 -9.56 -3.75 -10.16
N ALA A 147 -9.19 -3.12 -11.29
CA ALA A 147 -8.70 -3.80 -12.50
C ALA A 147 -7.34 -4.50 -12.32
N TYR A 148 -6.66 -4.27 -11.20
CA TYR A 148 -5.46 -5.00 -10.79
C TYR A 148 -5.81 -6.40 -10.23
N THR A 149 -7.09 -6.66 -9.92
CA THR A 149 -7.53 -8.01 -9.53
C THR A 149 -7.50 -8.90 -10.76
N ALA A 150 -6.74 -10.00 -10.71
CA ALA A 150 -6.63 -10.96 -11.80
C ALA A 150 -7.94 -11.71 -12.03
N ALA A 151 -8.43 -11.70 -13.26
CA ALA A 151 -9.57 -12.49 -13.71
C ALA A 151 -9.13 -13.87 -14.24
N SER A 152 -7.84 -14.03 -14.56
CA SER A 152 -7.27 -15.30 -15.03
C SER A 152 -7.50 -16.52 -14.14
N PRO A 153 -7.61 -16.45 -12.79
CA PRO A 153 -7.91 -17.64 -12.00
C PRO A 153 -9.21 -18.35 -12.44
N VAL A 154 -10.19 -17.59 -12.92
CA VAL A 154 -11.47 -18.10 -13.43
C VAL A 154 -11.46 -18.21 -14.95
N LEU A 155 -11.01 -17.17 -15.66
CA LEU A 155 -11.08 -17.13 -17.13
C LEU A 155 -10.13 -18.14 -17.80
N ARG A 156 -9.06 -18.60 -17.16
CA ARG A 156 -8.22 -19.68 -17.72
C ARG A 156 -8.94 -21.03 -17.84
N SER A 157 -10.07 -21.20 -17.15
CA SER A 157 -10.88 -22.43 -17.21
C SER A 157 -11.67 -22.57 -18.52
N PHE A 158 -11.69 -21.50 -19.32
CA PHE A 158 -12.47 -21.35 -20.52
C PHE A 158 -11.82 -22.03 -21.71
N GLY A 159 -12.65 -22.76 -22.46
CA GLY A 159 -12.25 -23.50 -23.64
C GLY A 159 -11.62 -24.85 -23.36
N GLU A 160 -11.12 -25.45 -24.44
CA GLU A 160 -10.51 -26.76 -24.41
C GLU A 160 -9.01 -26.66 -24.14
N THR A 161 -8.45 -27.74 -23.59
CA THR A 161 -7.02 -27.84 -23.25
C THR A 161 -6.14 -28.05 -24.48
N SER A 162 -6.73 -28.36 -25.64
CA SER A 162 -6.02 -28.63 -26.89
C SER A 162 -6.84 -28.16 -28.10
N PRO A 163 -6.32 -27.22 -28.92
CA PRO A 163 -5.09 -26.45 -28.71
C PRO A 163 -5.17 -25.56 -27.46
N ALA A 164 -4.01 -25.12 -26.93
CA ALA A 164 -3.97 -24.28 -25.73
C ALA A 164 -4.75 -22.97 -25.94
N SER A 165 -5.72 -22.70 -25.05
CA SER A 165 -6.45 -21.42 -25.03
C SER A 165 -5.49 -20.24 -24.86
N LEU A 166 -5.76 -19.12 -25.54
CA LEU A 166 -5.02 -17.87 -25.35
C LEU A 166 -5.22 -17.26 -23.94
N LEU A 167 -6.15 -17.79 -23.16
CA LEU A 167 -6.40 -17.39 -21.76
C LEU A 167 -5.46 -18.08 -20.76
N GLN A 168 -4.45 -18.82 -21.24
CA GLN A 168 -3.45 -19.45 -20.38
C GLN A 168 -2.35 -18.45 -19.98
N PRO A 169 -2.05 -18.30 -18.68
CA PRO A 169 -1.01 -17.41 -18.20
C PRO A 169 0.32 -17.60 -18.92
N GLN A 170 0.92 -16.49 -19.34
CA GLN A 170 2.21 -16.46 -20.01
C GLN A 170 3.27 -15.80 -19.11
N PRO A 171 4.55 -16.18 -19.23
CA PRO A 171 5.63 -15.49 -18.53
C PRO A 171 5.69 -14.01 -18.94
N GLU A 172 5.85 -13.13 -17.96
CA GLU A 172 6.11 -11.71 -18.20
C GLU A 172 7.48 -11.53 -18.89
N PRO A 173 7.57 -10.72 -19.97
CA PRO A 173 8.85 -10.43 -20.61
C PRO A 173 9.77 -9.61 -19.67
N LEU A 174 11.06 -9.91 -19.71
CA LEU A 174 12.15 -9.22 -19.02
C LEU A 174 12.89 -8.21 -19.94
N SER A 175 12.64 -8.24 -21.25
CA SER A 175 13.19 -7.30 -22.23
C SER A 175 12.29 -7.14 -23.47
N ASP A 176 12.64 -6.17 -24.31
CA ASP A 176 11.98 -5.92 -25.59
C ASP A 176 12.18 -7.03 -26.64
N THR A 177 13.23 -7.84 -26.49
CA THR A 177 13.67 -8.91 -27.40
C THR A 177 13.23 -10.31 -26.97
N ASP A 178 12.47 -10.42 -25.88
CA ASP A 178 12.03 -11.72 -25.38
C ASP A 178 11.03 -12.41 -26.31
N ASN A 179 11.32 -13.68 -26.65
CA ASN A 179 10.51 -14.49 -27.56
C ASN A 179 9.07 -14.72 -27.08
N PHE A 180 8.78 -14.57 -25.78
CA PHE A 180 7.44 -14.73 -25.21
C PHE A 180 6.63 -13.44 -25.18
N ARG A 181 7.23 -12.30 -25.54
CA ARG A 181 6.58 -10.98 -25.48
C ARG A 181 5.25 -10.95 -26.23
N GLN A 182 5.20 -11.50 -27.44
CA GLN A 182 3.98 -11.53 -28.23
C GLN A 182 2.93 -12.44 -27.58
N SER A 183 3.31 -13.63 -27.11
CA SER A 183 2.39 -14.54 -26.42
C SER A 183 1.83 -13.92 -25.14
N PHE A 184 2.65 -13.24 -24.34
CA PHE A 184 2.21 -12.52 -23.15
C PHE A 184 1.22 -11.41 -23.47
N LYS A 185 1.55 -10.58 -24.45
CA LYS A 185 0.66 -9.53 -24.95
C LYS A 185 -0.67 -10.09 -25.43
N ASP A 186 -0.63 -11.19 -26.18
CA ASP A 186 -1.81 -11.89 -26.70
C ASP A 186 -2.69 -12.43 -25.58
N TYR A 187 -2.08 -12.98 -24.51
CA TYR A 187 -2.78 -13.46 -23.32
C TYR A 187 -3.50 -12.35 -22.55
N ILE A 188 -2.82 -11.22 -22.29
CA ILE A 188 -3.42 -10.10 -21.57
C ILE A 188 -4.56 -9.50 -22.40
N SER A 189 -4.35 -9.26 -23.69
CA SER A 189 -5.40 -8.73 -24.58
C SER A 189 -6.59 -9.68 -24.66
N ALA A 190 -6.36 -10.99 -24.82
CA ALA A 190 -7.42 -12.00 -24.85
C ALA A 190 -8.28 -11.98 -23.58
N THR A 191 -7.65 -11.83 -22.41
CA THR A 191 -8.34 -11.78 -21.13
C THR A 191 -9.15 -10.50 -20.98
N LEU A 192 -8.57 -9.35 -21.36
CA LEU A 192 -9.24 -8.05 -21.27
C LEU A 192 -10.37 -7.88 -22.30
N ASP A 193 -10.24 -8.49 -23.48
CA ASP A 193 -11.28 -8.44 -24.52
C ASP A 193 -12.59 -9.11 -24.09
N LEU A 194 -12.53 -10.12 -23.21
CA LEU A 194 -13.71 -10.74 -22.60
C LEU A 194 -14.40 -9.85 -21.57
N LEU A 195 -13.67 -8.87 -21.02
CA LEU A 195 -14.15 -8.00 -19.96
C LEU A 195 -14.66 -6.68 -20.55
N PRO A 196 -15.52 -5.95 -19.83
CA PRO A 196 -15.94 -4.61 -20.23
C PRO A 196 -14.81 -3.56 -20.05
N LEU A 197 -13.58 -4.00 -19.83
CA LEU A 197 -12.39 -3.15 -19.71
C LEU A 197 -11.70 -3.03 -21.06
N GLU A 198 -11.66 -1.84 -21.63
CA GLU A 198 -10.96 -1.62 -22.89
C GLU A 198 -9.55 -1.08 -22.71
N LEU A 199 -8.60 -1.93 -23.07
CA LEU A 199 -7.21 -1.57 -23.25
C LEU A 199 -6.76 -2.27 -24.53
N GLY A 200 -6.77 -1.53 -25.65
CA GLY A 200 -6.42 -2.09 -26.94
C GLY A 200 -5.00 -2.65 -26.92
N ARG A 201 -4.79 -3.79 -27.60
CA ARG A 201 -3.52 -4.51 -27.71
C ARG A 201 -2.31 -3.58 -27.98
N ASP A 202 -2.48 -2.55 -28.81
CA ASP A 202 -1.40 -1.63 -29.23
C ASP A 202 -1.54 -0.21 -28.66
N THR A 203 -2.25 -0.05 -27.54
CA THR A 203 -2.44 1.26 -26.91
C THR A 203 -1.63 1.40 -25.63
N GLY A 204 -1.24 2.64 -25.28
CA GLY A 204 -0.44 2.91 -24.09
C GLY A 204 0.90 2.17 -24.10
N SER A 205 1.27 1.55 -22.98
CA SER A 205 2.51 0.76 -22.89
C SER A 205 2.38 -0.68 -23.45
N ALA A 206 1.28 -0.98 -24.15
CA ALA A 206 0.96 -2.32 -24.65
C ALA A 206 1.06 -3.39 -23.54
N HIS A 207 0.40 -3.16 -22.42
CA HIS A 207 0.41 -4.03 -21.24
C HIS A 207 1.83 -4.19 -20.65
N GLY A 208 2.63 -3.12 -20.62
CA GLY A 208 4.02 -3.16 -20.12
C GLY A 208 5.01 -3.86 -21.04
N THR A 209 4.62 -4.15 -22.28
CA THR A 209 5.53 -4.76 -23.26
C THR A 209 6.21 -3.74 -24.15
N ALA A 210 5.70 -2.51 -24.28
CA ALA A 210 6.26 -1.47 -25.13
C ALA A 210 6.77 -0.27 -24.33
N LEU A 211 7.79 0.38 -24.90
CA LEU A 211 8.30 1.66 -24.42
C LEU A 211 7.25 2.75 -24.61
N LEU A 212 7.14 3.65 -23.64
CA LEU A 212 6.40 4.91 -23.83
C LEU A 212 7.35 5.99 -24.35
N ASP A 213 7.00 6.56 -25.50
CA ASP A 213 7.65 7.75 -26.05
C ASP A 213 6.68 8.93 -26.13
N ASP A 214 7.19 10.12 -26.43
CA ASP A 214 6.40 11.35 -26.55
C ASP A 214 5.34 11.29 -27.67
N THR A 215 5.40 10.28 -28.55
CA THR A 215 4.45 10.06 -29.65
C THR A 215 3.42 8.97 -29.37
N SER A 216 3.53 8.30 -28.21
CA SER A 216 2.69 7.17 -27.86
C SER A 216 1.25 7.62 -27.64
N ALA A 217 0.33 7.03 -28.41
CA ALA A 217 -1.07 7.41 -28.36
C ALA A 217 -1.66 7.11 -26.96
N PRO A 218 -2.33 8.08 -26.32
CA PRO A 218 -2.95 7.85 -25.03
C PRO A 218 -4.06 6.79 -25.18
N ILE A 219 -4.23 5.98 -24.15
CA ILE A 219 -5.33 5.01 -24.12
C ILE A 219 -6.66 5.78 -24.19
N ARG A 220 -7.43 5.47 -25.23
CA ARG A 220 -8.77 6.03 -25.44
C ARG A 220 -9.79 5.09 -24.78
N PRO A 221 -10.44 5.51 -23.69
CA PRO A 221 -11.47 4.71 -23.06
C PRO A 221 -12.70 4.72 -23.98
N VAL A 222 -13.04 3.57 -24.52
CA VAL A 222 -14.31 3.36 -25.19
C VAL A 222 -15.32 2.92 -24.13
N ARG A 223 -16.57 3.33 -24.30
CA ARG A 223 -17.64 2.98 -23.37
C ARG A 223 -18.20 1.60 -23.74
N ARG A 224 -17.74 0.55 -23.07
CA ARG A 224 -18.42 -0.76 -23.09
C ARG A 224 -19.58 -0.78 -22.11
N ARG A 225 -20.59 -1.60 -22.42
CA ARG A 225 -21.67 -1.89 -21.49
C ARG A 225 -21.15 -2.83 -20.42
N LEU A 226 -21.36 -2.49 -19.14
CA LEU A 226 -21.12 -3.41 -18.04
C LEU A 226 -22.02 -4.65 -18.18
N LEU A 227 -21.51 -5.80 -17.78
CA LEU A 227 -22.23 -7.05 -17.74
C LEU A 227 -23.32 -6.96 -16.66
N HIS A 228 -24.58 -7.19 -17.02
CA HIS A 228 -25.63 -7.30 -16.02
C HIS A 228 -25.59 -8.67 -15.32
N HIS A 229 -25.33 -9.74 -16.08
CA HIS A 229 -25.26 -11.11 -15.58
C HIS A 229 -24.07 -11.83 -16.22
N LEU A 230 -23.53 -12.89 -15.59
CA LEU A 230 -22.40 -13.63 -16.18
C LEU A 230 -22.73 -14.23 -17.55
N ASP A 231 -23.98 -14.58 -17.80
CA ASP A 231 -24.42 -15.12 -19.09
C ASP A 231 -24.26 -14.14 -20.25
N GLU A 232 -24.14 -12.83 -19.96
CA GLU A 232 -23.83 -11.85 -20.99
C GLU A 232 -22.43 -12.02 -21.58
N LEU A 233 -21.53 -12.75 -20.89
CA LEU A 233 -20.19 -13.06 -21.38
C LEU A 233 -20.19 -13.91 -22.65
N LEU A 234 -21.30 -14.62 -22.93
CA LEU A 234 -21.49 -15.36 -24.19
C LEU A 234 -21.57 -14.44 -25.40
N PHE A 235 -21.85 -13.16 -25.20
CA PHE A 235 -22.07 -12.19 -26.26
C PHE A 235 -21.03 -11.09 -26.18
N ASP A 236 -20.55 -10.63 -27.34
CA ASP A 236 -19.82 -9.38 -27.42
C ASP A 236 -20.73 -8.19 -27.08
N ASP A 237 -20.13 -7.02 -26.91
CA ASP A 237 -20.86 -5.79 -26.63
C ASP A 237 -21.52 -5.18 -27.88
N GLY A 238 -21.35 -5.79 -29.05
CA GLY A 238 -21.81 -5.35 -30.36
C GLY A 238 -20.94 -4.27 -31.02
N SER A 239 -19.74 -3.96 -30.49
CA SER A 239 -18.90 -2.86 -31.03
C SER A 239 -18.35 -3.14 -32.43
N ASN A 240 -18.20 -4.41 -32.82
CA ASN A 240 -17.51 -4.84 -34.04
C ASN A 240 -18.43 -5.43 -35.12
N SER A 241 -19.74 -5.43 -34.89
CA SER A 241 -20.69 -6.19 -35.69
C SER A 241 -21.78 -5.28 -36.24
N ALA A 242 -21.82 -5.11 -37.56
CA ALA A 242 -22.86 -4.33 -38.26
C ALA A 242 -24.29 -4.90 -38.04
N ASP A 243 -24.38 -6.16 -37.59
CA ASP A 243 -25.63 -6.92 -37.40
C ASP A 243 -26.01 -7.16 -35.91
N GLY A 244 -25.36 -6.48 -34.95
CA GLY A 244 -25.68 -6.60 -33.51
C GLY A 244 -24.72 -7.51 -32.73
N ARG A 245 -25.11 -7.97 -31.53
CA ARG A 245 -24.24 -8.75 -30.64
C ARG A 245 -23.87 -10.11 -31.24
N ALA A 246 -22.58 -10.37 -31.45
CA ALA A 246 -22.08 -11.68 -31.85
C ALA A 246 -21.69 -12.52 -30.64
N THR A 247 -21.45 -13.83 -30.82
CA THR A 247 -20.91 -14.67 -29.75
C THR A 247 -19.48 -14.27 -29.42
N ASN A 248 -19.22 -14.03 -28.13
CA ASN A 248 -17.93 -13.57 -27.65
C ASN A 248 -16.82 -14.59 -28.00
N GLY A 249 -15.69 -14.09 -28.49
CA GLY A 249 -14.54 -14.91 -28.88
C GLY A 249 -14.60 -15.53 -30.30
N SER A 250 -15.72 -15.45 -31.01
CA SER A 250 -15.83 -16.00 -32.38
C SER A 250 -14.97 -15.28 -33.44
N GLN A 251 -14.49 -14.05 -33.18
CA GLN A 251 -13.66 -13.28 -34.13
C GLN A 251 -12.44 -12.57 -33.51
N THR A 252 -12.40 -12.35 -32.19
CA THR A 252 -11.46 -11.41 -31.56
C THR A 252 -10.34 -12.10 -30.76
N VAL A 253 -10.58 -13.33 -30.29
CA VAL A 253 -9.65 -14.05 -29.39
C VAL A 253 -9.12 -15.33 -30.05
N GLY A 254 -8.33 -15.19 -31.12
CA GLY A 254 -7.56 -16.31 -31.70
C GLY A 254 -8.30 -17.63 -31.96
N GLY A 255 -9.60 -17.57 -32.26
CA GLY A 255 -10.42 -18.76 -32.55
C GLY A 255 -11.06 -19.44 -31.34
N TYR A 256 -11.02 -18.84 -30.14
CA TYR A 256 -11.70 -19.35 -28.96
C TYR A 256 -13.10 -18.73 -28.81
N SER A 257 -14.17 -19.52 -28.98
CA SER A 257 -15.55 -19.06 -28.71
C SER A 257 -15.95 -19.39 -27.27
N VAL A 258 -16.48 -18.40 -26.54
CA VAL A 258 -17.04 -18.63 -25.21
C VAL A 258 -18.28 -19.53 -25.33
N THR A 259 -18.33 -20.62 -24.57
CA THR A 259 -19.46 -21.55 -24.57
C THR A 259 -20.28 -21.45 -23.29
N GLU A 260 -21.51 -21.99 -23.31
CA GLU A 260 -22.33 -22.08 -22.10
C GLU A 260 -21.63 -22.87 -20.98
N ARG A 261 -20.86 -23.90 -21.34
CA ARG A 261 -20.07 -24.68 -20.38
C ARG A 261 -19.03 -23.83 -19.66
N ASP A 262 -18.41 -22.89 -20.37
CA ASP A 262 -17.41 -21.99 -19.79
C ASP A 262 -18.05 -21.04 -18.77
N VAL A 263 -19.19 -20.46 -19.11
CA VAL A 263 -19.94 -19.60 -18.18
C VAL A 263 -20.42 -20.39 -16.96
N ARG A 264 -20.91 -21.62 -17.14
CA ARG A 264 -21.32 -22.49 -16.02
C ARG A 264 -20.16 -22.78 -15.04
N ARG A 265 -18.94 -22.98 -15.54
CA ARG A 265 -17.73 -23.13 -14.70
C ARG A 265 -17.42 -21.87 -13.89
N ALA A 266 -17.64 -20.67 -14.45
CA ALA A 266 -17.34 -19.41 -13.79
C ALA A 266 -18.38 -18.96 -12.74
N ARG A 267 -19.64 -19.37 -12.84
CA ARG A 267 -20.76 -18.87 -12.01
C ARG A 267 -20.52 -18.93 -10.49
N PHE A 268 -19.81 -19.93 -10.01
CA PHE A 268 -19.49 -20.05 -8.59
C PHE A 268 -18.40 -19.08 -8.12
N PHE A 269 -17.50 -18.69 -9.01
CA PHE A 269 -16.26 -17.96 -8.68
C PHE A 269 -16.26 -16.49 -9.11
N ALA A 270 -17.17 -16.12 -10.00
CA ALA A 270 -17.26 -14.78 -10.56
C ALA A 270 -18.65 -14.18 -10.36
N THR A 271 -18.69 -12.86 -10.29
CA THR A 271 -19.91 -12.07 -10.15
C THR A 271 -19.85 -10.86 -11.10
N THR A 272 -21.00 -10.30 -11.43
CA THR A 272 -21.11 -9.02 -12.14
C THR A 272 -21.49 -7.89 -11.18
N HIS A 273 -21.76 -8.21 -9.92
CA HIS A 273 -22.29 -7.29 -8.93
C HIS A 273 -21.44 -7.36 -7.67
N SER A 274 -20.99 -6.22 -7.17
CA SER A 274 -20.39 -6.14 -5.85
C SER A 274 -21.46 -5.67 -4.86
N SER A 275 -21.90 -6.57 -3.98
CA SER A 275 -22.83 -6.24 -2.90
C SER A 275 -22.14 -6.16 -1.54
N ALA A 276 -20.82 -6.34 -1.50
CA ALA A 276 -20.05 -6.27 -0.26
C ALA A 276 -20.00 -4.81 0.24
N PRO A 277 -20.35 -4.56 1.52
CA PRO A 277 -20.21 -3.22 2.09
C PRO A 277 -18.71 -2.88 2.22
N GLU A 278 -18.32 -1.67 1.81
CA GLU A 278 -16.95 -1.13 1.96
C GLU A 278 -16.63 -0.82 3.44
N THR A 279 -16.60 -1.87 4.24
CA THR A 279 -16.39 -1.83 5.68
C THR A 279 -15.09 -2.52 6.05
N ASN A 280 -14.49 -2.07 7.15
CA ASN A 280 -13.35 -2.72 7.77
C ASN A 280 -13.80 -3.98 8.54
N PRO A 281 -12.87 -4.79 9.08
CA PRO A 281 -13.22 -6.00 9.82
C PRO A 281 -14.16 -5.80 11.02
N PHE A 282 -14.30 -4.57 11.54
CA PHE A 282 -15.22 -4.21 12.61
C PHE A 282 -16.60 -3.75 12.10
N ASN A 283 -16.90 -3.99 10.82
CA ASN A 283 -18.12 -3.52 10.15
C ASN A 283 -18.31 -1.99 10.24
N GLN A 284 -17.20 -1.24 10.21
CA GLN A 284 -17.19 0.24 10.19
C GLN A 284 -16.66 0.76 8.85
N PRO A 285 -16.92 2.02 8.48
CA PRO A 285 -16.38 2.61 7.25
C PRO A 285 -14.85 2.52 7.16
N LYS A 286 -14.31 2.25 5.97
CA LYS A 286 -12.86 2.34 5.69
C LYS A 286 -12.42 3.81 5.56
N ILE A 287 -11.12 4.07 5.76
CA ILE A 287 -10.51 5.38 5.52
C ILE A 287 -9.98 5.47 4.09
N SER A 288 -10.24 6.60 3.42
CA SER A 288 -9.64 6.95 2.14
C SER A 288 -8.14 7.16 2.26
N LEU A 289 -7.38 6.50 1.38
CA LEU A 289 -5.95 6.71 1.21
C LEU A 289 -5.64 7.95 0.36
N TRP A 290 -6.67 8.65 -0.14
CA TRP A 290 -6.54 9.87 -0.94
C TRP A 290 -6.80 11.12 -0.08
N PRO A 291 -5.75 11.86 0.30
CA PRO A 291 -5.91 13.11 1.03
C PRO A 291 -6.40 14.23 0.10
N VAL A 292 -7.15 15.18 0.65
CA VAL A 292 -7.71 16.32 -0.10
C VAL A 292 -7.36 17.64 0.57
N GLN A 293 -7.22 18.71 -0.20
CA GLN A 293 -6.97 20.05 0.35
C GLN A 293 -8.19 20.57 1.13
N ALA A 294 -8.01 21.38 2.17
CA ALA A 294 -9.10 22.03 2.89
C ALA A 294 -9.80 23.07 2.01
N ASN A 295 -9.01 23.82 1.24
CA ASN A 295 -9.51 24.79 0.28
C ASN A 295 -10.22 24.08 -0.88
N ALA A 296 -11.52 24.33 -1.06
CA ALA A 296 -12.30 23.72 -2.14
C ALA A 296 -11.83 24.19 -3.53
N SER A 297 -11.24 25.38 -3.63
CA SER A 297 -10.67 25.93 -4.87
C SER A 297 -9.36 25.27 -5.29
N GLU A 298 -8.81 24.38 -4.47
CA GLU A 298 -7.63 23.55 -4.75
C GLU A 298 -8.00 22.07 -4.91
N ARG A 299 -9.29 21.75 -5.05
CA ARG A 299 -9.80 20.39 -5.28
C ARG A 299 -10.24 20.23 -6.72
N ASN A 300 -9.55 19.37 -7.46
CA ASN A 300 -9.96 19.03 -8.82
C ASN A 300 -11.17 18.09 -8.84
N ALA A 301 -11.68 17.81 -10.03
CA ALA A 301 -12.83 16.93 -10.21
C ALA A 301 -12.60 15.50 -9.65
N PHE A 302 -11.35 15.04 -9.61
CA PHE A 302 -10.99 13.76 -9.03
C PHE A 302 -11.00 13.80 -7.50
N ASP A 303 -10.43 14.84 -6.87
CA ASP A 303 -10.49 15.07 -5.43
C ASP A 303 -11.92 15.17 -4.92
N GLN A 304 -12.80 15.83 -5.68
CA GLN A 304 -14.22 15.95 -5.35
C GLN A 304 -14.91 14.59 -5.36
N LYS A 305 -14.61 13.73 -6.35
CA LYS A 305 -15.15 12.37 -6.43
C LYS A 305 -14.59 11.47 -5.32
N MET A 306 -13.30 11.56 -5.03
CA MET A 306 -12.66 10.81 -3.94
C MET A 306 -13.22 11.22 -2.59
N ARG A 307 -13.38 12.53 -2.34
CA ARG A 307 -14.03 13.02 -1.13
C ARG A 307 -15.47 12.53 -1.02
N LEU A 308 -16.23 12.55 -2.12
CA LEU A 308 -17.61 12.07 -2.15
C LEU A 308 -17.70 10.58 -1.83
N ALA A 309 -16.86 9.75 -2.45
CA ALA A 309 -16.80 8.31 -2.20
C ALA A 309 -16.39 7.99 -0.76
N ALA A 310 -15.51 8.81 -0.19
CA ALA A 310 -15.04 8.68 1.19
C ALA A 310 -15.95 9.39 2.23
N SER A 311 -17.18 9.74 1.89
CA SER A 311 -18.09 10.45 2.81
C SER A 311 -19.41 9.73 2.98
N ILE A 312 -19.86 9.56 4.23
CA ILE A 312 -21.10 8.84 4.56
C ILE A 312 -22.02 9.72 5.42
N GLY A 313 -23.32 9.57 5.20
CA GLY A 313 -24.40 10.16 6.01
C GLY A 313 -24.73 11.62 5.67
N GLY A 314 -25.97 12.02 5.89
CA GLY A 314 -26.43 13.42 5.82
C GLY A 314 -26.49 14.07 4.43
N PRO A 315 -27.02 15.31 4.35
CA PRO A 315 -26.93 16.18 3.18
C PRO A 315 -25.47 16.43 2.78
N ILE A 316 -25.22 16.75 1.51
CA ILE A 316 -23.86 16.99 0.96
C ILE A 316 -23.04 17.97 1.83
N SER A 317 -23.70 18.97 2.44
CA SER A 317 -23.10 19.98 3.30
C SER A 317 -22.64 19.50 4.67
N ASN A 318 -23.06 18.31 5.13
CA ASN A 318 -22.75 17.79 6.47
C ASN A 318 -22.35 16.30 6.45
N ARG A 319 -21.80 15.82 5.33
CA ARG A 319 -21.30 14.44 5.27
C ARG A 319 -19.99 14.32 6.04
N ARG A 320 -19.86 13.28 6.84
CA ARG A 320 -18.60 12.97 7.51
C ARG A 320 -17.63 12.38 6.50
N HIS A 321 -16.47 13.00 6.38
CA HIS A 321 -15.39 12.54 5.51
C HIS A 321 -14.46 11.59 6.28
N TYR A 322 -14.31 10.38 5.78
CA TYR A 322 -13.39 9.37 6.30
C TYR A 322 -12.08 9.41 5.50
N GLY A 323 -11.35 10.52 5.59
CA GLY A 323 -10.09 10.75 4.90
C GLY A 323 -9.39 11.99 5.43
N ILE A 324 -8.10 12.14 5.08
CA ILE A 324 -7.29 13.25 5.58
C ILE A 324 -7.60 14.53 4.79
N THR A 325 -7.88 15.61 5.52
CA THR A 325 -7.95 16.96 4.96
C THR A 325 -6.67 17.73 5.29
N ARG A 326 -5.99 18.28 4.29
CA ARG A 326 -4.77 19.09 4.46
C ARG A 326 -5.12 20.56 4.65
N SER A 327 -4.52 21.22 5.62
CA SER A 327 -4.87 22.58 6.03
C SER A 327 -4.49 23.64 5.00
N ALA A 328 -3.40 23.45 4.27
CA ALA A 328 -2.96 24.38 3.24
C ALA A 328 -2.01 23.72 2.23
N SER A 329 -2.18 24.04 0.96
CA SER A 329 -1.20 23.78 -0.08
C SER A 329 -0.01 24.76 0.02
N TRP A 330 1.11 24.40 -0.58
CA TRP A 330 2.24 25.29 -0.79
C TRP A 330 1.85 26.41 -1.76
N SER A 331 2.27 27.64 -1.47
CA SER A 331 2.06 28.78 -2.38
C SER A 331 3.31 29.64 -2.59
N SER A 332 4.23 29.65 -1.62
CA SER A 332 5.53 30.31 -1.74
C SER A 332 6.49 29.86 -0.64
N ARG A 333 7.75 30.29 -0.70
CA ARG A 333 8.72 30.10 0.39
C ARG A 333 8.26 30.72 1.72
N ALA A 334 7.53 31.84 1.68
CA ALA A 334 6.97 32.50 2.87
C ALA A 334 5.68 31.82 3.37
N SER A 335 5.09 30.94 2.56
CA SER A 335 3.85 30.22 2.87
C SER A 335 3.99 28.79 2.36
N PRO A 336 4.82 27.96 3.05
CA PRO A 336 5.14 26.61 2.61
C PRO A 336 3.98 25.61 2.73
N GLY A 337 2.81 26.08 3.17
CA GLY A 337 1.63 25.26 3.37
C GLY A 337 1.75 24.39 4.62
N SER A 338 0.80 23.47 4.74
CA SER A 338 0.69 22.58 5.88
C SER A 338 1.74 21.47 5.88
N ALA A 339 2.36 21.11 4.74
CA ALA A 339 3.39 20.07 4.65
C ALA A 339 4.61 20.33 5.55
N LEU A 340 5.03 21.58 5.72
CA LEU A 340 6.14 21.95 6.60
C LEU A 340 5.71 22.36 8.02
N SER A 341 4.43 22.13 8.37
CA SER A 341 3.96 22.26 9.75
C SER A 341 3.93 20.89 10.43
N ASP A 342 4.36 20.83 11.70
CA ASP A 342 4.28 19.63 12.52
C ASP A 342 2.92 19.45 13.20
N VAL A 343 1.98 20.39 13.08
CA VAL A 343 0.68 20.32 13.79
C VAL A 343 -0.54 20.74 12.97
N ALA A 344 -0.39 21.54 11.91
CA ALA A 344 -1.51 22.22 11.24
C ALA A 344 -2.63 21.27 10.80
N ASP A 345 -2.28 20.11 10.22
CA ASP A 345 -3.28 19.19 9.69
C ASP A 345 -4.11 18.50 10.78
N LEU A 346 -3.57 18.30 11.98
CA LEU A 346 -4.34 17.77 13.12
C LEU A 346 -5.04 18.89 13.89
N ALA A 347 -4.35 20.01 14.14
CA ALA A 347 -4.84 21.09 14.98
C ALA A 347 -5.97 21.90 14.32
N ASN A 348 -5.91 22.12 12.99
CA ASN A 348 -6.87 22.97 12.28
C ASN A 348 -8.12 22.21 11.80
N HIS A 349 -8.14 20.88 11.93
CA HIS A 349 -9.22 20.03 11.42
C HIS A 349 -9.76 19.07 12.48
N ALA A 350 -10.93 19.40 13.02
CA ALA A 350 -11.65 18.56 13.97
C ALA A 350 -11.96 17.16 13.40
N ASP A 351 -12.25 17.05 12.09
CA ASP A 351 -12.49 15.77 11.41
C ASP A 351 -11.24 14.88 11.43
N ASN A 352 -10.06 15.45 11.17
CA ASN A 352 -8.79 14.72 11.24
C ASN A 352 -8.49 14.26 12.67
N THR A 353 -8.74 15.12 13.65
CA THR A 353 -8.62 14.77 15.07
C THR A 353 -9.58 13.62 15.45
N ALA A 354 -10.84 13.69 15.01
CA ALA A 354 -11.82 12.64 15.26
C ALA A 354 -11.45 11.32 14.58
N LEU A 355 -10.92 11.38 13.35
CA LEU A 355 -10.43 10.22 12.60
C LEU A 355 -9.24 9.56 13.31
N PHE A 356 -8.29 10.35 13.79
CA PHE A 356 -7.15 9.87 14.57
C PHE A 356 -7.61 9.17 15.86
N HIS A 357 -8.53 9.77 16.62
CA HIS A 357 -9.10 9.14 17.81
C HIS A 357 -9.87 7.85 17.49
N TRP A 358 -10.60 7.83 16.39
CA TRP A 358 -11.31 6.63 15.93
C TRP A 358 -10.32 5.49 15.63
N LEU A 359 -9.24 5.76 14.89
CA LEU A 359 -8.18 4.78 14.63
C LEU A 359 -7.56 4.24 15.92
N ARG A 360 -7.24 5.13 16.87
CA ARG A 360 -6.73 4.73 18.20
C ARG A 360 -7.70 3.79 18.91
N SER A 361 -9.00 4.09 18.88
CA SER A 361 -10.00 3.24 19.53
C SER A 361 -10.06 1.83 18.94
N GLN A 362 -9.92 1.71 17.61
CA GLN A 362 -9.88 0.42 16.94
C GLN A 362 -8.59 -0.36 17.25
N SER A 363 -7.43 0.30 17.25
CA SER A 363 -6.14 -0.34 17.53
C SER A 363 -6.03 -0.84 18.97
N ASN A 364 -6.53 -0.06 19.93
CA ASN A 364 -6.44 -0.38 21.35
C ASN A 364 -7.59 -1.30 21.82
N GLY A 365 -8.61 -1.54 21.00
CA GLY A 365 -9.80 -2.30 21.42
C GLY A 365 -10.59 -1.59 22.52
N SER A 366 -10.73 -0.27 22.39
CA SER A 366 -11.49 0.58 23.32
C SER A 366 -12.78 1.10 22.66
N ALA A 367 -13.65 1.78 23.41
CA ALA A 367 -14.89 2.37 22.88
C ALA A 367 -15.82 1.39 22.13
N GLY A 368 -15.90 0.13 22.59
CA GLY A 368 -16.74 -0.90 22.00
C GLY A 368 -16.07 -1.71 20.88
N PHE A 369 -14.83 -1.39 20.51
CA PHE A 369 -14.01 -2.25 19.67
C PHE A 369 -13.46 -3.40 20.53
N GLY A 370 -13.83 -4.64 20.22
CA GLY A 370 -13.30 -5.82 20.89
C GLY A 370 -11.99 -6.31 20.25
N PRO A 371 -11.62 -7.59 20.48
CA PRO A 371 -10.58 -8.24 19.71
C PRO A 371 -10.82 -8.13 18.21
N ILE A 372 -9.76 -8.04 17.40
CA ILE A 372 -9.86 -7.94 15.94
C ILE A 372 -10.64 -9.15 15.39
N PRO A 373 -11.79 -8.96 14.71
CA PRO A 373 -12.57 -10.06 14.16
C PRO A 373 -11.73 -10.93 13.21
N GLY A 374 -11.82 -12.25 13.38
CA GLY A 374 -11.07 -13.24 12.59
C GLY A 374 -9.63 -13.49 13.05
N PHE A 375 -8.98 -12.54 13.73
CA PHE A 375 -7.59 -12.67 14.19
C PHE A 375 -7.45 -12.82 15.71
N GLY A 376 -8.39 -12.25 16.49
CA GLY A 376 -8.27 -12.11 17.94
C GLY A 376 -7.25 -11.05 18.36
N GLY A 377 -7.13 -10.82 19.67
CA GLY A 377 -6.19 -9.84 20.26
C GLY A 377 -6.45 -8.37 19.87
N THR A 378 -5.56 -7.47 20.32
CA THR A 378 -5.54 -6.04 19.97
C THR A 378 -4.12 -5.62 19.56
N PHE A 379 -3.96 -4.49 18.86
CA PHE A 379 -2.61 -3.97 18.55
C PHE A 379 -1.88 -3.61 19.84
N GLU A 380 -2.58 -3.00 20.80
CA GLU A 380 -2.02 -2.68 22.11
C GLU A 380 -1.50 -3.94 22.82
N GLY A 381 -2.25 -5.04 22.78
CA GLY A 381 -1.81 -6.31 23.37
C GLY A 381 -0.54 -6.89 22.73
N LYS A 382 -0.27 -6.57 21.46
CA LYS A 382 0.91 -7.04 20.72
C LYS A 382 2.11 -6.12 20.84
N TYR A 383 1.91 -4.81 20.72
CA TYR A 383 2.99 -3.83 20.60
C TYR A 383 3.20 -3.00 21.87
N GLY A 384 2.25 -3.03 22.81
CA GLY A 384 2.18 -2.11 23.93
C GLY A 384 1.57 -0.76 23.52
N LEU A 385 1.11 0.00 24.52
CA LEU A 385 0.39 1.27 24.32
C LEU A 385 1.22 2.29 23.54
N GLU A 386 2.46 2.55 23.97
CA GLU A 386 3.31 3.58 23.36
C GLU A 386 3.63 3.29 21.88
N ASN A 387 4.02 2.06 21.56
CA ASN A 387 4.32 1.67 20.18
C ASN A 387 3.07 1.69 19.29
N THR A 388 1.92 1.27 19.83
CA THR A 388 0.66 1.30 19.08
C THR A 388 0.27 2.73 18.73
N GLU A 389 0.39 3.66 19.68
CA GLU A 389 0.13 5.07 19.46
C GLU A 389 1.10 5.71 18.44
N SER A 390 2.39 5.37 18.51
CA SER A 390 3.38 5.79 17.52
C SER A 390 3.10 5.22 16.12
N LEU A 391 2.66 3.96 16.03
CA LEU A 391 2.25 3.32 14.78
C LEU A 391 1.03 4.02 14.15
N VAL A 392 0.00 4.30 14.94
CA VAL A 392 -1.21 4.99 14.46
C VAL A 392 -0.88 6.39 13.96
N LEU A 393 -0.02 7.14 14.68
CA LEU A 393 0.45 8.45 14.21
C LEU A 393 1.27 8.33 12.93
N SER A 394 2.10 7.29 12.80
CA SER A 394 2.89 7.05 11.60
C SER A 394 2.02 6.75 10.38
N PHE A 395 0.93 5.99 10.53
CA PHE A 395 -0.04 5.79 9.46
C PHE A 395 -0.70 7.10 9.04
N PHE A 396 -1.11 7.91 10.00
CA PHE A 396 -1.73 9.21 9.72
C PHE A 396 -0.76 10.15 8.99
N ASP A 397 0.48 10.25 9.47
CA ASP A 397 1.51 11.10 8.86
C ASP A 397 1.87 10.62 7.45
N LEU A 398 2.00 9.31 7.21
CA LEU A 398 2.26 8.78 5.88
C LEU A 398 1.12 9.11 4.90
N LEU A 399 -0.13 8.88 5.29
CA LEU A 399 -1.29 9.13 4.44
C LEU A 399 -1.46 10.61 4.08
N ARG A 400 -1.02 11.51 4.96
CA ARG A 400 -1.07 12.95 4.74
C ARG A 400 -0.28 13.38 3.52
N TRP A 401 0.80 12.70 3.12
CA TRP A 401 1.68 13.18 2.05
C TRP A 401 1.98 12.19 0.92
N GLN A 402 1.84 10.88 1.16
CA GLN A 402 2.29 9.86 0.20
C GLN A 402 1.55 9.89 -1.14
N ARG A 403 0.26 10.25 -1.14
CA ARG A 403 -0.57 10.34 -2.34
C ARG A 403 -1.04 11.77 -2.57
N ASN A 404 -1.34 12.10 -3.83
CA ASN A 404 -1.88 13.40 -4.21
C ASN A 404 -0.98 14.58 -3.79
N SER A 405 0.35 14.41 -3.80
CA SER A 405 1.31 15.39 -3.27
C SER A 405 1.41 16.68 -4.10
N SER A 406 0.99 16.62 -5.35
CA SER A 406 0.94 17.74 -6.29
C SER A 406 0.04 17.33 -7.45
N GLN A 407 -0.55 18.30 -8.13
CA GLN A 407 -1.32 18.11 -9.34
C GLN A 407 -1.01 19.24 -10.32
N HIS A 408 -0.50 18.90 -11.50
CA HIS A 408 -0.19 19.86 -12.57
C HIS A 408 -0.72 19.42 -13.95
N ASP A 409 -1.57 18.39 -14.00
CA ASP A 409 -2.23 18.00 -15.25
C ASP A 409 -3.19 19.11 -15.70
N SER A 410 -2.92 19.68 -16.88
CA SER A 410 -3.72 20.72 -17.52
C SER A 410 -5.17 20.30 -17.77
N ASP A 411 -5.43 19.01 -17.91
CA ASP A 411 -6.78 18.47 -18.14
C ASP A 411 -7.58 18.28 -16.85
N LEU A 412 -6.93 18.40 -15.69
CA LEU A 412 -7.54 18.21 -14.37
C LEU A 412 -7.24 19.41 -13.45
N PRO A 413 -7.69 20.63 -13.83
CA PRO A 413 -7.57 21.80 -12.96
C PRO A 413 -8.44 21.66 -11.70
N PRO A 414 -8.10 22.38 -10.62
CA PRO A 414 -6.97 23.30 -10.47
C PRO A 414 -5.65 22.55 -10.22
N ALA A 415 -4.54 23.20 -10.59
CA ALA A 415 -3.21 22.76 -10.21
C ALA A 415 -2.90 23.17 -8.77
N PHE A 416 -2.15 22.34 -8.05
CA PHE A 416 -1.69 22.64 -6.70
C PHE A 416 -0.40 21.86 -6.36
N ASP A 417 0.33 22.37 -5.38
CA ASP A 417 1.46 21.67 -4.76
C ASP A 417 1.17 21.53 -3.27
N PHE A 418 1.12 20.31 -2.75
CA PHE A 418 1.11 20.12 -1.29
C PHE A 418 2.55 20.09 -0.76
N LEU A 419 3.43 19.34 -1.41
CA LEU A 419 4.86 19.35 -1.11
C LEU A 419 5.52 20.56 -1.76
N PRO A 420 6.53 21.19 -1.12
CA PRO A 420 7.30 22.24 -1.76
C PRO A 420 7.95 21.73 -3.06
N PRO A 421 7.79 22.41 -4.21
CA PRO A 421 8.36 21.99 -5.48
C PRO A 421 9.89 22.18 -5.48
N ALA A 422 10.62 21.37 -6.24
CA ALA A 422 12.08 21.48 -6.32
C ALA A 422 12.56 22.86 -6.81
N TRP A 423 11.81 23.46 -7.73
CA TRP A 423 12.12 24.76 -8.32
C TRP A 423 10.89 25.66 -8.33
N ALA A 424 11.02 26.86 -7.78
CA ALA A 424 9.97 27.87 -7.79
C ALA A 424 10.56 29.26 -8.07
N GLY A 425 9.98 29.99 -9.01
CA GLY A 425 10.36 31.37 -9.29
C GLY A 425 11.81 31.57 -9.74
N GLY A 426 12.45 30.54 -10.32
CA GLY A 426 13.85 30.64 -10.79
C GLY A 426 14.92 30.23 -9.77
N SER A 427 14.54 29.70 -8.61
CA SER A 427 15.47 29.25 -7.57
C SER A 427 15.06 27.90 -6.95
N SER A 428 16.01 27.21 -6.32
CA SER A 428 15.72 26.05 -5.47
C SER A 428 14.80 26.44 -4.31
N THR A 429 13.84 25.58 -4.00
CA THR A 429 12.94 25.79 -2.86
C THR A 429 13.48 25.03 -1.64
N PRO A 430 13.77 25.70 -0.52
CA PRO A 430 14.12 25.01 0.72
C PRO A 430 13.01 24.04 1.14
N GLY A 431 13.41 22.85 1.58
CA GLY A 431 12.45 21.81 1.95
C GLY A 431 11.70 21.18 0.76
N ALA A 432 12.24 21.29 -0.46
CA ALA A 432 11.71 20.61 -1.64
C ALA A 432 11.41 19.13 -1.35
N GLY A 433 10.16 18.71 -1.61
CA GLY A 433 9.71 17.33 -1.40
C GLY A 433 9.63 16.86 0.06
N MET A 434 9.90 17.73 1.05
CA MET A 434 9.89 17.37 2.48
C MET A 434 8.52 17.51 3.13
N VAL A 435 8.35 16.78 4.23
CA VAL A 435 7.20 16.88 5.13
C VAL A 435 7.66 16.86 6.56
N ALA A 436 7.27 17.88 7.33
CA ALA A 436 7.61 17.96 8.74
C ALA A 436 6.96 16.78 9.51
N PRO A 437 7.73 16.09 10.38
CA PRO A 437 7.21 15.05 11.26
C PRO A 437 5.99 15.52 12.05
N LEU A 438 4.85 14.88 11.84
CA LEU A 438 3.61 15.28 12.51
C LEU A 438 3.71 15.00 14.01
N LYS A 439 3.42 16.00 14.83
CA LYS A 439 3.43 15.92 16.29
C LYS A 439 2.01 15.86 16.82
N TRP A 440 1.75 14.90 17.70
CA TRP A 440 0.55 14.96 18.54
C TRP A 440 0.82 15.84 19.76
N ALA A 441 0.31 17.07 19.74
CA ALA A 441 0.54 18.07 20.79
C ALA A 441 -0.61 18.16 21.82
N ASN A 442 -1.66 17.33 21.74
CA ASN A 442 -2.84 17.48 22.59
C ASN A 442 -3.03 16.33 23.60
N PRO A 443 -2.43 16.42 24.80
CA PRO A 443 -2.70 15.50 25.91
C PRO A 443 -4.03 15.80 26.65
N SER A 444 -4.73 16.89 26.32
CA SER A 444 -5.90 17.36 27.09
C SER A 444 -7.27 16.83 26.63
N GLY A 445 -7.34 16.23 25.44
CA GLY A 445 -8.54 15.56 24.95
C GLY A 445 -8.55 14.09 25.35
N ALA A 446 -8.89 13.78 26.60
CA ALA A 446 -9.15 12.40 27.01
C ALA A 446 -10.36 11.87 26.23
N PHE A 447 -10.13 10.93 25.32
CA PHE A 447 -11.22 10.19 24.69
C PHE A 447 -11.74 9.16 25.71
N PRO A 448 -13.05 8.87 25.77
CA PRO A 448 -13.59 7.90 26.71
C PRO A 448 -12.91 6.53 26.54
N GLY A 449 -12.18 6.09 27.56
CA GLY A 449 -11.48 4.80 27.57
C GLY A 449 -9.96 4.84 27.30
N ILE A 450 -9.35 6.01 27.03
CA ILE A 450 -7.89 6.15 26.88
C ILE A 450 -7.37 7.15 27.91
N THR A 451 -6.84 6.63 29.02
CA THR A 451 -6.53 7.41 30.25
C THR A 451 -5.08 7.94 30.31
N ALA A 452 -4.19 7.48 29.43
CA ALA A 452 -2.81 7.98 29.36
C ALA A 452 -2.34 7.98 27.90
N SER A 453 -1.98 9.16 27.38
CA SER A 453 -1.29 9.27 26.10
C SER A 453 0.18 9.56 26.39
N PRO A 454 1.14 8.87 25.74
CA PRO A 454 2.53 9.27 25.79
C PRO A 454 2.65 10.75 25.41
N SER A 455 3.35 11.53 26.22
CA SER A 455 3.67 12.91 25.88
C SER A 455 4.72 12.91 24.77
N ASN A 456 4.49 13.65 23.68
CA ASN A 456 5.41 13.83 22.54
C ASN A 456 5.50 12.69 21.51
N LEU A 457 4.36 12.16 21.06
CA LEU A 457 4.36 11.32 19.85
C LEU A 457 4.74 12.16 18.62
N ARG A 458 5.62 11.61 17.78
CA ARG A 458 6.00 12.18 16.48
C ARG A 458 5.93 11.09 15.42
N GLY A 459 5.34 11.43 14.27
CA GLY A 459 5.41 10.61 13.06
C GLY A 459 6.79 10.68 12.41
N PRO A 460 7.04 9.86 11.37
CA PRO A 460 8.31 9.85 10.65
C PRO A 460 8.51 11.05 9.72
N GLY A 461 7.42 11.75 9.33
CA GLY A 461 7.46 12.79 8.30
C GLY A 461 8.04 12.29 6.97
N ARG A 462 8.64 13.21 6.22
CA ARG A 462 9.52 12.95 5.09
C ARG A 462 10.69 13.92 5.18
N VAL A 463 11.61 13.62 6.08
CA VAL A 463 12.82 14.41 6.38
C VAL A 463 14.00 13.46 6.59
N PRO A 464 15.24 13.84 6.21
CA PRO A 464 16.39 12.99 6.40
C PRO A 464 16.72 13.00 7.87
N ILE A 465 16.86 11.81 8.43
CA ILE A 465 17.16 11.59 9.83
C ILE A 465 18.62 11.18 9.90
N VAL A 466 19.37 11.73 10.84
CA VAL A 466 20.73 11.25 11.12
C VAL A 466 20.61 9.84 11.68
N ARG A 467 21.14 8.87 10.94
CA ARG A 467 21.18 7.46 11.34
C ARG A 467 22.41 7.19 12.19
N GLU A 468 23.56 7.65 11.72
CA GLU A 468 24.86 7.43 12.33
C GLU A 468 25.68 8.71 12.24
N ALA A 469 26.53 8.94 13.23
CA ALA A 469 27.46 10.05 13.26
C ALA A 469 28.85 9.54 13.64
N ALA A 470 29.86 9.89 12.86
CA ALA A 470 31.25 9.53 13.13
C ALA A 470 32.08 10.78 13.35
N LEU A 471 32.87 10.78 14.41
CA LEU A 471 33.88 11.80 14.64
C LEU A 471 35.23 11.25 14.20
N VAL A 472 35.81 11.85 13.17
CA VAL A 472 37.02 11.37 12.52
C VAL A 472 38.18 12.29 12.85
N PHE A 473 39.19 11.76 13.52
CA PHE A 473 40.42 12.48 13.84
C PHE A 473 41.49 12.13 12.81
N ALA A 474 41.99 13.15 12.11
CA ALA A 474 43.10 13.02 11.17
C ALA A 474 44.32 13.76 11.71
N ALA A 475 45.46 13.07 11.81
CA ALA A 475 46.72 13.72 12.11
C ALA A 475 47.09 14.67 10.97
N VAL A 476 47.38 15.93 11.31
CA VAL A 476 47.85 16.96 10.36
C VAL A 476 49.34 17.21 10.52
N ASP A 477 49.86 16.94 11.71
CA ASP A 477 51.28 17.01 12.01
C ASP A 477 51.63 15.76 12.82
N ALA A 478 52.40 14.88 12.18
CA ALA A 478 52.78 13.57 12.69
C ALA A 478 54.29 13.41 12.53
N GLN A 479 54.94 13.03 13.62
CA GLN A 479 56.39 12.89 13.71
C GLN A 479 56.77 11.45 14.05
N GLN A 480 57.93 11.03 13.56
CA GLN A 480 58.61 9.84 14.07
C GLN A 480 59.30 10.16 15.40
N ALA A 481 59.71 9.14 16.16
CA ALA A 481 60.36 9.30 17.47
C ALA A 481 61.67 10.13 17.41
N ASN A 482 62.24 10.28 16.21
CA ASN A 482 63.42 11.09 15.92
C ASN A 482 63.12 12.59 15.65
N GLY A 483 61.84 13.01 15.70
CA GLY A 483 61.41 14.39 15.46
C GLY A 483 61.28 14.80 14.00
N SER A 484 61.46 13.88 13.04
CA SER A 484 61.23 14.15 11.61
C SER A 484 59.73 14.08 11.25
N ILE A 485 59.31 14.91 10.29
CA ILE A 485 57.94 14.91 9.75
C ILE A 485 57.72 13.60 8.99
N LYS A 486 56.64 12.88 9.31
CA LYS A 486 56.28 11.65 8.62
C LYS A 486 55.91 11.92 7.15
N ASN A 487 56.55 11.21 6.22
CA ASN A 487 56.19 11.19 4.81
C ASN A 487 55.04 10.18 4.58
N GLU A 488 54.12 10.51 3.67
CA GLU A 488 52.93 9.72 3.30
C GLU A 488 53.30 8.31 2.79
N ASN A 489 54.51 8.15 2.28
CA ASN A 489 55.02 6.91 1.69
C ASN A 489 55.75 5.98 2.70
N ASP A 490 55.86 6.38 3.96
CA ASP A 490 56.58 5.62 4.99
C ASP A 490 55.65 4.57 5.63
N PRO A 491 55.97 3.25 5.56
CA PRO A 491 55.08 2.19 6.03
C PRO A 491 54.90 2.11 7.55
N ASP A 492 55.73 2.80 8.33
CA ASP A 492 55.70 2.77 9.80
C ASP A 492 54.60 3.69 10.37
N PHE A 493 54.06 3.35 11.54
CA PHE A 493 53.11 4.20 12.26
C PHE A 493 53.82 5.49 12.75
N ALA A 494 53.08 6.61 12.83
CA ALA A 494 53.66 7.81 13.44
C ALA A 494 53.83 7.59 14.94
N ASP A 495 55.00 7.89 15.50
CA ASP A 495 55.27 7.69 16.93
C ASP A 495 54.66 8.81 17.78
N VAL A 496 54.54 10.02 17.23
CA VAL A 496 54.00 11.19 17.93
C VAL A 496 53.09 11.99 17.00
N THR A 497 51.85 12.24 17.41
CA THR A 497 50.95 13.18 16.71
C THR A 497 50.89 14.48 17.48
N THR A 498 51.34 15.59 16.88
CA THR A 498 51.40 16.91 17.54
C THR A 498 50.19 17.78 17.20
N LYS A 499 49.53 17.54 16.06
CA LYS A 499 48.29 18.23 15.66
C LYS A 499 47.30 17.27 15.03
N VAL A 500 46.04 17.35 15.45
CA VAL A 500 44.91 16.65 14.85
C VAL A 500 43.89 17.65 14.32
N ARG A 501 43.31 17.33 13.16
CA ARG A 501 42.04 17.90 12.69
C ARG A 501 40.94 16.91 12.97
N CYS A 502 39.74 17.42 13.16
CA CYS A 502 38.57 16.63 13.43
C CYS A 502 37.52 16.90 12.35
N PHE A 503 36.82 15.88 11.91
CA PHE A 503 35.69 15.97 10.99
C PHE A 503 34.49 15.26 11.61
N LEU A 504 33.32 15.88 11.57
CA LEU A 504 32.06 15.20 11.85
C LEU A 504 31.49 14.69 10.54
N VAL A 505 31.24 13.39 10.45
CA VAL A 505 30.55 12.75 9.34
C VAL A 505 29.16 12.34 9.80
N LEU A 506 28.12 12.79 9.10
CA LEU A 506 26.74 12.38 9.37
C LEU A 506 26.23 11.52 8.22
N GLU A 507 25.75 10.31 8.55
CA GLU A 507 24.99 9.46 7.63
C GLU A 507 23.50 9.77 7.78
N PHE A 508 22.87 10.20 6.69
CA PHE A 508 21.43 10.41 6.64
C PHE A 508 20.70 9.17 6.13
N PHE A 509 19.56 8.89 6.75
CA PHE A 509 18.59 7.88 6.35
C PHE A 509 17.21 8.51 6.16
N ASN A 510 16.46 8.01 5.19
CA ASN A 510 15.07 8.36 5.00
C ASN A 510 14.17 7.16 5.35
N PRO A 511 13.37 7.23 6.43
CA PRO A 511 12.46 6.14 6.80
C PRO A 511 11.28 5.95 5.84
N SER A 512 11.03 6.92 4.95
CA SER A 512 9.84 6.94 4.09
C SER A 512 10.19 7.34 2.66
N PRO A 513 10.73 6.41 1.85
CA PRO A 513 10.90 6.65 0.42
C PRO A 513 9.54 6.81 -0.29
N SER A 514 9.49 7.66 -1.31
CA SER A 514 8.27 8.02 -2.04
C SER A 514 8.50 8.08 -3.54
N GLY A 515 7.42 8.13 -4.31
CA GLY A 515 7.44 8.22 -5.78
C GLY A 515 7.78 9.60 -6.35
N THR A 516 7.82 10.68 -5.56
CA THR A 516 8.30 11.97 -6.08
C THR A 516 9.80 12.12 -5.87
N SER A 517 10.50 12.71 -6.83
CA SER A 517 11.90 13.11 -6.67
C SER A 517 12.06 13.99 -5.43
N TRP A 518 13.17 13.80 -4.74
CA TRP A 518 13.51 14.56 -3.55
C TRP A 518 14.98 14.94 -3.59
N THR A 519 15.23 16.24 -3.58
CA THR A 519 16.53 16.85 -3.38
C THR A 519 16.45 17.70 -2.11
N PRO A 520 16.78 17.13 -0.93
CA PRO A 520 16.68 17.87 0.32
C PRO A 520 17.66 19.04 0.33
N ASP A 521 17.15 20.27 0.20
CA ASP A 521 17.91 21.48 0.53
C ASP A 521 17.82 21.69 2.05
N LEU A 522 18.83 21.18 2.76
CA LEU A 522 18.92 21.17 4.22
C LEU A 522 20.06 22.04 4.73
N GLU A 523 19.79 22.75 5.81
CA GLU A 523 20.79 23.37 6.66
C GLU A 523 20.85 22.60 7.99
N VAL A 524 22.01 22.01 8.31
CA VAL A 524 22.24 21.33 9.59
C VAL A 524 22.96 22.29 10.52
N THR A 525 22.34 22.60 11.65
CA THR A 525 22.96 23.43 12.70
C THR A 525 23.39 22.54 13.87
N LEU A 526 24.68 22.55 14.18
CA LEU A 526 25.22 21.87 15.36
C LEU A 526 25.16 22.80 16.57
N ALA A 527 24.34 22.46 17.56
CA ALA A 527 24.31 23.15 18.84
C ALA A 527 25.45 22.67 19.75
N GLY A 528 26.16 23.58 20.43
CA GLY A 528 27.21 23.25 21.41
C GLY A 528 28.66 23.40 20.92
N ILE A 529 28.90 23.86 19.69
CA ILE A 529 30.22 24.25 19.18
C ILE A 529 30.32 25.78 19.21
N ASN A 530 31.38 26.34 19.79
CA ASN A 530 31.58 27.79 19.89
C ASN A 530 31.55 28.42 18.49
N GLY A 531 30.55 29.27 18.23
CA GLY A 531 30.39 30.00 16.97
C GLY A 531 29.33 29.48 16.01
N GLY A 532 28.68 28.34 16.27
CA GLY A 532 27.57 27.81 15.45
C GLY A 532 28.00 27.48 14.02
N VAL A 533 28.34 26.21 13.75
CA VAL A 533 28.76 25.81 12.40
C VAL A 533 27.53 25.66 11.51
N LYS A 534 27.48 26.45 10.43
CA LYS A 534 26.54 26.27 9.31
C LYS A 534 27.26 25.56 8.17
N ALA A 535 26.82 24.37 7.82
CA ALA A 535 27.26 23.72 6.59
C ALA A 535 26.29 24.14 5.47
N GLU A 536 26.78 24.87 4.46
CA GLU A 536 25.96 25.24 3.30
C GLU A 536 26.00 24.17 2.22
N ARG A 537 24.79 23.80 1.80
CA ARG A 537 24.37 23.34 0.47
C ARG A 537 24.81 21.92 0.04
N PHE A 538 23.83 21.02 -0.06
CA PHE A 538 23.96 19.77 -0.82
C PHE A 538 23.73 20.01 -2.32
N LEU A 539 24.55 19.33 -3.12
CA LEU A 539 24.54 19.32 -4.59
C LEU A 539 23.48 18.34 -5.13
N ASP A 540 22.93 18.70 -6.29
CA ASP A 540 21.92 17.97 -7.07
C ASP A 540 22.29 16.50 -7.32
N GLY A 541 21.44 15.56 -6.90
CA GLY A 541 21.53 14.16 -7.32
C GLY A 541 20.72 13.16 -6.47
N PRO A 542 20.12 12.12 -7.08
CA PRO A 542 19.43 11.05 -6.36
C PRO A 542 20.46 10.02 -5.86
N VAL A 543 20.93 10.14 -4.62
CA VAL A 543 21.85 9.16 -4.02
C VAL A 543 21.37 8.82 -2.60
N VAL A 544 21.22 7.52 -2.33
CA VAL A 544 20.53 6.93 -1.17
C VAL A 544 21.34 6.99 0.14
N VAL A 545 22.61 7.41 0.08
CA VAL A 545 23.46 7.66 1.24
C VAL A 545 24.29 8.90 0.94
N GLN A 546 24.06 9.98 1.67
CA GLN A 546 24.85 11.21 1.56
C GLN A 546 25.54 11.45 2.90
N GLU A 547 26.88 11.43 2.87
CA GLU A 547 27.72 11.78 4.01
C GLU A 547 27.92 13.29 4.06
N LEU A 548 27.58 13.95 5.17
CA LEU A 548 27.94 15.35 5.40
C LEU A 548 29.24 15.42 6.21
N ILE A 549 30.30 16.01 5.65
CA ILE A 549 31.58 16.19 6.34
C ILE A 549 31.69 17.65 6.82
N ILE A 550 31.73 17.85 8.14
CA ILE A 550 31.87 19.17 8.77
C ILE A 550 33.27 19.29 9.40
N PRO A 551 34.14 20.20 8.93
CA PRO A 551 35.47 20.39 9.52
C PRO A 551 35.38 21.09 10.88
N LEU A 552 36.04 20.52 11.88
CA LEU A 552 36.16 21.05 13.24
C LEU A 552 37.62 21.36 13.57
N THR A 553 37.84 22.52 14.18
CA THR A 553 39.14 22.94 14.73
C THR A 553 39.15 22.64 16.22
N VAL A 554 40.17 21.93 16.69
CA VAL A 554 40.37 21.66 18.12
C VAL A 554 41.37 22.69 18.66
N ASP A 555 40.95 23.49 19.64
CA ASP A 555 41.87 24.32 20.40
C ASP A 555 42.57 23.46 21.45
N GLY A 556 43.85 23.16 21.19
CA GLY A 556 44.70 22.33 22.04
C GLY A 556 44.97 22.88 23.44
N THR A 557 44.53 24.09 23.79
CA THR A 557 44.69 24.66 25.14
C THR A 557 43.46 24.52 26.03
N THR A 558 42.26 24.35 25.46
CA THR A 558 41.00 24.28 26.23
C THR A 558 40.17 23.02 25.95
N GLY A 559 40.53 22.21 24.95
CA GLY A 559 39.75 21.03 24.53
C GLY A 559 38.44 21.38 23.82
N ASN A 560 38.22 22.67 23.52
CA ASN A 560 37.02 23.15 22.87
C ASN A 560 37.10 22.99 21.34
N PHE A 561 35.97 22.62 20.74
CA PHE A 561 35.78 22.59 19.30
C PHE A 561 35.31 23.97 18.80
N GLY A 562 35.91 24.47 17.72
CA GLY A 562 35.49 25.67 16.99
C GLY A 562 35.51 25.44 15.48
N SER A 563 34.83 26.28 14.69
CA SER A 563 34.85 26.21 13.22
C SER A 563 35.66 27.34 12.59
N THR A 564 36.40 27.05 11.52
CA THR A 564 36.90 28.06 10.58
C THR A 564 35.77 28.42 9.61
N GLY A 565 35.30 29.67 9.67
CA GLY A 565 34.09 30.11 8.97
C GLY A 565 34.11 29.97 7.44
N VAL A 566 32.94 29.65 6.89
CA VAL A 566 32.44 30.22 5.63
C VAL A 566 31.45 31.30 6.06
N GLY A 567 31.80 32.57 5.81
CA GLY A 567 31.15 33.70 6.46
C GLY A 567 29.83 34.12 5.83
N VAL A 568 28.88 34.57 6.67
CA VAL A 568 28.11 35.79 6.44
C VAL A 568 27.93 36.51 7.79
N ALA A 569 28.07 37.83 7.75
CA ALA A 569 28.06 38.76 8.87
C ALA A 569 26.78 38.75 9.73
N GLY A 570 26.95 38.97 11.04
CA GLY A 570 25.89 39.43 11.94
C GLY A 570 25.86 38.72 13.30
N ASP A 571 26.56 39.28 14.28
CA ASP A 571 26.33 39.05 15.72
C ASP A 571 24.91 39.58 16.10
N PRO A 572 24.21 39.18 17.21
CA PRO A 572 24.85 38.77 18.47
C PRO A 572 24.10 37.80 19.44
N LYS A 573 24.85 37.40 20.48
CA LYS A 573 24.50 37.04 21.89
C LYS A 573 24.19 35.59 22.31
N LEU A 574 25.13 35.08 23.13
CA LEU A 574 25.01 34.40 24.44
C LEU A 574 23.83 33.44 24.70
N LEU A 575 24.16 32.21 25.11
CA LEU A 575 23.58 31.57 26.30
C LEU A 575 24.55 30.54 26.89
N ASN A 576 24.76 30.66 28.21
CA ASN A 576 25.55 29.80 29.07
C ASN A 576 24.80 28.50 29.42
N ASN A 577 25.58 27.48 29.79
CA ASN A 577 25.27 26.19 30.44
C ASN A 577 25.10 24.99 29.51
N LEU A 578 26.17 24.19 29.45
CA LEU A 578 26.12 22.78 29.12
C LEU A 578 26.85 22.02 30.23
N THR A 579 26.08 21.31 31.05
CA THR A 579 26.58 20.34 32.04
C THR A 579 26.31 18.96 31.45
N PHE A 580 27.37 18.19 31.20
CA PHE A 580 27.27 16.75 30.95
C PHE A 580 27.69 16.02 32.24
N GLU A 581 26.77 15.28 32.86
CA GLU A 581 27.15 14.19 33.77
C GLU A 581 26.88 12.86 33.07
N PRO A 582 27.90 12.17 32.55
CA PRO A 582 27.79 10.77 32.20
C PRO A 582 28.34 9.93 33.36
N SER A 583 27.46 9.35 34.17
CA SER A 583 27.82 8.19 34.97
C SER A 583 27.72 6.93 34.09
N LEU A 584 28.85 6.46 33.55
CA LEU A 584 28.93 5.10 32.98
C LEU A 584 30.20 4.37 33.45
N PRO A 585 30.14 3.03 33.61
CA PRO A 585 31.19 2.21 34.22
C PRO A 585 32.34 1.93 33.24
N PRO A 586 33.50 1.42 33.71
CA PRO A 586 34.71 1.35 32.91
C PRO A 586 34.65 0.29 31.79
N ALA A 587 35.31 0.66 30.69
CA ALA A 587 35.36 0.00 29.39
C ALA A 587 35.93 -1.43 29.40
N GLY A 588 35.46 -2.23 28.44
CA GLY A 588 36.08 -3.50 28.06
C GLY A 588 35.96 -3.74 26.55
N GLY A 589 37.10 -3.77 25.85
CA GLY A 589 37.29 -4.50 24.59
C GLY A 589 37.18 -3.69 23.29
N LEU A 590 38.32 -3.17 22.81
CA LEU A 590 38.52 -2.74 21.42
C LEU A 590 38.73 -4.00 20.55
N LEU A 591 37.97 -4.16 19.46
CA LEU A 591 38.25 -5.15 18.42
C LEU A 591 38.48 -4.45 17.06
N PRO A 592 39.62 -4.69 16.38
CA PRO A 592 39.91 -4.12 15.08
C PRO A 592 39.27 -4.94 13.95
N TRP A 593 38.56 -4.28 13.02
CA TRP A 593 38.17 -4.88 11.75
C TRP A 593 39.30 -4.75 10.72
N GLY A 594 39.69 -5.87 10.11
CA GLY A 594 40.78 -5.95 9.14
C GLY A 594 40.32 -5.71 7.70
N GLY A 595 41.14 -4.98 6.94
CA GLY A 595 41.02 -4.83 5.49
C GLY A 595 41.67 -3.54 4.95
N ASN A 596 42.97 -3.61 4.62
CA ASN A 596 43.79 -2.63 3.88
C ASN A 596 43.72 -1.13 4.25
N ARG A 597 44.53 -0.79 5.27
CA ARG A 597 45.54 0.29 5.35
C ARG A 597 45.21 1.66 4.72
N SER A 598 44.56 2.50 5.50
CA SER A 598 44.93 3.91 5.69
C SER A 598 44.56 4.32 7.12
N ALA A 599 45.22 5.35 7.66
CA ALA A 599 45.31 5.70 9.09
C ALA A 599 44.01 6.23 9.72
N TRP A 600 42.93 5.45 9.64
CA TRP A 600 41.63 5.80 10.22
C TRP A 600 41.39 4.93 11.44
N THR A 601 41.37 5.57 12.61
CA THR A 601 40.80 4.95 13.82
C THR A 601 39.48 5.68 14.09
N GLY A 602 38.37 5.01 13.79
CA GLY A 602 37.03 5.50 14.09
C GLY A 602 36.57 5.05 15.47
N LEU A 603 36.03 5.97 16.25
CA LEU A 603 35.16 5.65 17.39
C LEU A 603 33.73 5.62 16.87
N ALA A 604 33.17 4.42 16.69
CA ALA A 604 31.75 4.24 16.46
C ALA A 604 31.04 4.19 17.82
N ALA A 605 30.14 5.13 18.06
CA ALA A 605 29.15 5.03 19.13
C ALA A 605 27.81 4.62 18.48
N PRO A 606 27.12 3.59 19.01
CA PRO A 606 25.81 3.19 18.51
C PRO A 606 24.70 4.20 18.83
#